data_AF-A0A2E4KN71-F1
#
_entry.id   AF-A0A2E4KN71-F1
#
_cell.length_a   1.000
_cell.length_b   1.000
_cell.length_c   1.000
_cell.angle_alpha   90.00
_cell.angle_beta   90.00
_cell.angle_gamma   90.00
#
_symmetry.space_group_name_H-M   'P 1'
#
loop_
_entity.id
_entity.type
_entity.pdbx_description
1 polymer ?
#
loop_
_entity_poly.entity_id
_entity_poly.type
_entity_poly.pdbx_seq_one_letter_code
_entity_poly.pdbx_strand_id
1 'polypeptide(L)'
;MARGWESKAIESQQDEASRERQPVDRRTDAQRARDAKRYELSLSRSRIAADLEHATHPAHRETLTRALSALDAHLRDLDTEP
;
A
#
# COMPACT_ATOMS: atom_id res chain seq x y z
N MET A 1 -6.42 6.80 24.73
CA MET A 1 -6.51 7.79 23.64
C MET A 1 -5.86 7.17 22.41
N ALA A 2 -6.67 6.51 21.59
CA ALA A 2 -6.21 5.63 20.53
C ALA A 2 -6.15 6.37 19.19
N ARG A 3 -5.12 7.19 18.94
CA ARG A 3 -4.82 7.75 17.61
C ARG A 3 -3.34 8.09 17.51
N GLY A 4 -2.58 7.29 16.77
CA GLY A 4 -1.17 7.56 16.48
C GLY A 4 -0.34 6.29 16.31
N TRP A 5 -0.78 5.35 15.49
CA TRP A 5 -0.01 4.12 15.23
C TRP A 5 -0.08 3.76 13.76
N GLU A 6 0.45 4.59 12.86
CA GLU A 6 0.53 4.19 11.44
C GLU A 6 1.52 5.01 10.58
N SER A 7 2.61 5.55 11.15
CA SER A 7 3.63 6.22 10.33
C SER A 7 5.07 6.16 10.88
N LYS A 8 5.41 5.17 11.73
CA LYS A 8 6.75 5.10 12.35
C LYS A 8 7.53 3.80 12.17
N ALA A 9 7.06 2.93 11.29
CA ALA A 9 7.80 1.80 10.74
C ALA A 9 7.29 1.77 9.30
N ILE A 10 8.10 1.92 8.26
CA ILE A 10 9.00 0.91 7.73
C ILE A 10 10.01 1.62 6.82
N GLU A 11 11.16 2.05 7.35
CA GLU A 11 12.25 2.57 6.49
C GLU A 11 13.64 2.17 6.99
N SER A 12 13.75 1.18 7.89
CA SER A 12 15.00 0.94 8.65
C SER A 12 15.40 -0.54 8.79
N GLN A 13 15.07 -1.44 7.87
CA GLN A 13 15.38 -2.87 8.12
C GLN A 13 15.97 -3.73 7.00
N GLN A 14 16.58 -3.18 5.95
CA GLN A 14 17.22 -4.06 4.95
C GLN A 14 18.59 -3.64 4.42
N ASP A 15 19.29 -2.70 5.07
CA ASP A 15 20.60 -2.26 4.56
C ASP A 15 21.81 -3.11 5.03
N GLU A 16 21.60 -4.16 5.85
CA GLU A 16 22.75 -4.88 6.46
C GLU A 16 22.83 -6.39 6.18
N ALA A 17 21.90 -7.01 5.45
CA ALA A 17 21.81 -8.48 5.36
C ALA A 17 22.12 -9.11 3.97
N SER A 18 22.52 -8.34 2.95
CA SER A 18 22.66 -8.87 1.57
C SER A 18 24.10 -8.87 1.03
N ARG A 19 25.10 -9.24 1.84
CA ARG A 19 26.49 -9.38 1.37
C ARG A 19 26.78 -10.64 0.56
N GLU A 20 25.85 -11.58 0.41
CA GLU A 20 26.17 -12.85 -0.26
C GLU A 20 25.10 -13.24 -1.30
N ARG A 21 25.38 -12.84 -2.56
CA ARG A 21 24.91 -13.48 -3.80
C ARG A 21 23.39 -13.54 -4.03
N GLN A 22 22.74 -12.40 -4.20
CA GLN A 22 21.51 -12.33 -5.02
C GLN A 22 21.79 -11.64 -6.37
N PRO A 23 21.07 -12.02 -7.44
CA PRO A 23 21.12 -11.29 -8.70
C PRO A 23 20.83 -9.82 -8.39
N VAL A 24 21.75 -8.94 -8.79
CA VAL A 24 21.69 -7.51 -8.50
C VAL A 24 20.32 -7.02 -8.97
N ASP A 25 19.43 -6.72 -8.03
CA ASP A 25 18.16 -6.11 -8.35
C ASP A 25 18.52 -4.75 -8.99
N ARG A 26 18.31 -4.64 -10.30
CA ARG A 26 18.66 -3.45 -11.07
C ARG A 26 17.69 -2.30 -10.81
N ARG A 27 16.69 -2.51 -9.94
CA ARG A 27 15.78 -1.45 -9.52
C ARG A 27 16.54 -0.38 -8.74
N THR A 28 16.39 0.85 -9.19
CA THR A 28 16.78 2.03 -8.44
C THR A 28 15.99 2.14 -7.14
N ASP A 29 16.49 2.89 -6.17
CA ASP A 29 15.78 3.14 -4.90
C ASP A 29 14.39 3.73 -5.13
N ALA A 30 14.25 4.59 -6.14
CA ALA A 30 12.97 5.15 -6.56
C ALA A 30 11.98 4.06 -7.05
N GLN A 31 12.47 3.08 -7.82
CA GLN A 31 11.64 1.95 -8.28
C GLN A 31 11.24 1.04 -7.12
N ARG A 32 12.15 0.78 -6.18
CA ARG A 32 11.84 -0.01 -4.97
C ARG A 32 10.80 0.67 -4.09
N ALA A 33 10.94 1.98 -3.85
CA ALA A 33 9.98 2.77 -3.09
C ALA A 33 8.60 2.78 -3.76
N ARG A 34 8.57 2.88 -5.10
CA ARG A 34 7.34 2.81 -5.88
C ARG A 34 6.67 1.43 -5.78
N ASP A 35 7.43 0.36 -5.92
CA ASP A 35 6.93 -1.01 -5.78
C ASP A 35 6.36 -1.25 -4.36
N ALA A 36 7.06 -0.76 -3.33
CA ALA A 36 6.59 -0.82 -1.95
C ALA A 36 5.28 -0.04 -1.75
N LYS A 37 5.21 1.20 -2.25
CA LYS A 37 4.00 2.03 -2.19
C LYS A 37 2.83 1.39 -2.93
N ARG A 38 3.07 0.79 -4.10
CA ARG A 38 2.06 0.04 -4.85
C ARG A 38 1.55 -1.14 -4.02
N TYR A 39 2.47 -1.91 -3.42
CA TYR A 39 2.13 -3.06 -2.60
C TYR A 39 1.26 -2.64 -1.39
N GLU A 40 1.64 -1.60 -0.67
CA GLU A 40 0.86 -1.07 0.45
C GLU A 40 -0.55 -0.64 0.04
N LEU A 41 -0.67 0.14 -1.05
CA LEU A 41 -1.97 0.56 -1.58
C LEU A 41 -2.83 -0.64 -1.99
N SER A 42 -2.24 -1.65 -2.62
CA SER A 42 -2.95 -2.86 -3.05
C SER A 42 -3.44 -3.73 -1.87
N LEU A 43 -2.68 -3.75 -0.77
CA LEU A 43 -3.06 -4.42 0.47
C LEU A 43 -4.25 -3.70 1.11
N SER A 44 -4.19 -2.38 1.19
CA SER A 44 -5.29 -1.55 1.72
C SER A 44 -6.57 -1.73 0.89
N ARG A 45 -6.44 -1.70 -0.44
CA ARG A 45 -7.55 -1.94 -1.37
C ARG A 45 -8.23 -3.30 -1.12
N SER A 46 -7.43 -4.35 -0.98
CA SER A 46 -7.94 -5.70 -0.72
C SER A 46 -8.69 -5.79 0.61
N ARG A 47 -8.20 -5.12 1.66
CA ARG A 47 -8.88 -5.05 2.97
C ARG A 47 -10.23 -4.35 2.86
N ILE A 48 -10.27 -3.17 2.24
CA ILE A 48 -11.53 -2.41 2.07
C ILE A 48 -12.54 -3.18 1.22
N ALA A 49 -12.08 -3.90 0.19
CA ALA A 49 -12.94 -4.75 -0.61
C ALA A 49 -13.57 -5.87 0.23
N ALA A 50 -12.77 -6.57 1.05
CA ALA A 50 -13.28 -7.59 1.97
C ALA A 50 -14.25 -7.00 3.01
N ASP A 51 -13.94 -5.83 3.58
CA ASP A 51 -14.83 -5.13 4.51
C ASP A 51 -16.16 -4.77 3.84
N LEU A 52 -16.14 -4.37 2.56
CA LEU A 52 -17.34 -4.03 1.80
C LEU A 52 -18.23 -5.25 1.52
N GLU A 53 -17.64 -6.44 1.35
CA GLU A 53 -18.38 -7.70 1.21
C GLU A 53 -19.16 -8.04 2.48
N HIS A 54 -18.57 -7.79 3.65
CA HIS A 54 -19.20 -8.04 4.95
C HIS A 54 -20.05 -6.88 5.47
N ALA A 55 -19.90 -5.68 4.93
CA ALA A 55 -20.62 -4.49 5.38
C ALA A 55 -22.11 -4.57 5.06
N THR A 56 -22.93 -4.58 6.10
CA THR A 56 -24.41 -4.61 6.01
C THR A 56 -25.04 -3.22 6.06
N HIS A 57 -24.39 -2.26 6.72
CA HIS A 57 -24.95 -0.93 6.92
C HIS A 57 -24.74 -0.02 5.70
N PRO A 58 -25.79 0.60 5.11
CA PRO A 58 -25.69 1.37 3.87
C PRO A 58 -24.67 2.51 3.92
N ALA A 59 -24.67 3.31 5.00
CA ALA A 59 -23.72 4.42 5.15
C ALA A 59 -22.26 3.94 5.28
N HIS A 60 -22.04 2.76 5.87
CA HIS A 60 -20.71 2.19 5.99
C HIS A 60 -20.21 1.66 4.64
N ARG A 61 -21.08 0.97 3.89
CA ARG A 61 -20.82 0.54 2.51
C ARG A 61 -20.45 1.71 1.61
N GLU A 62 -21.18 2.83 1.72
CA GLU A 62 -20.89 4.04 0.94
C GLU A 62 -19.50 4.60 1.27
N THR A 63 -19.15 4.64 2.56
CA THR A 63 -17.83 5.09 3.02
C THR A 63 -16.72 4.20 2.47
N LEU A 64 -16.88 2.88 2.58
CA LEU A 64 -15.92 1.89 2.06
C LEU A 64 -15.79 1.98 0.53
N THR A 65 -16.89 2.19 -0.19
CA THR A 65 -16.88 2.35 -1.65
C THR A 65 -16.12 3.61 -2.07
N ARG A 66 -16.33 4.73 -1.37
CA ARG A 66 -15.59 5.98 -1.61
C ARG A 66 -14.10 5.80 -1.34
N ALA A 67 -13.75 5.14 -0.24
CA ALA A 67 -12.36 4.83 0.11
C ALA A 67 -11.70 3.92 -0.94
N LEU A 68 -12.40 2.89 -1.40
CA LEU A 68 -11.93 1.99 -2.45
C LEU A 68 -11.65 2.76 -3.76
N SER A 69 -12.57 3.63 -4.17
CA SER A 69 -12.39 4.46 -5.36
C SER A 69 -11.20 5.41 -5.25
N ALA A 70 -10.91 5.94 -4.05
CA ALA A 70 -9.74 6.79 -3.83
C ALA A 70 -8.44 5.98 -3.95
N LEU A 71 -8.38 4.78 -3.35
CA LEU A 71 -7.23 3.88 -3.48
C LEU A 71 -6.98 3.46 -4.93
N ASP A 72 -8.04 3.18 -5.69
CA ASP A 72 -7.95 2.86 -7.11
C ASP A 72 -7.46 4.04 -7.96
N ALA A 73 -7.77 5.28 -7.57
CA ALA A 73 -7.22 6.47 -8.21
C ALA A 73 -5.71 6.60 -7.92
N HIS A 74 -5.29 6.44 -6.66
CA HIS A 74 -3.89 6.51 -6.27
C HIS A 74 -3.03 5.41 -6.93
N LEU A 75 -3.57 4.19 -7.06
CA LEU A 75 -2.88 3.11 -7.78
C LEU A 75 -2.71 3.42 -9.27
N ARG A 76 -3.72 4.00 -9.91
CA ARG A 76 -3.63 4.41 -11.33
C ARG A 76 -2.63 5.54 -11.56
N ASP A 77 -2.64 6.53 -10.67
CA ASP A 77 -1.69 7.64 -10.68
C ASP A 77 -0.25 7.11 -10.55
N LEU A 78 -0.04 6.25 -9.55
CA LEU A 78 1.24 5.58 -9.32
C LEU A 78 1.64 4.64 -10.47
N ASP A 79 0.73 4.20 -11.33
CA ASP A 79 1.05 3.37 -12.50
C ASP A 79 1.33 4.22 -13.75
N THR A 80 0.77 5.43 -13.80
CA THR A 80 0.86 6.34 -14.95
C THR A 80 2.10 7.22 -14.90
N GLU A 81 2.59 7.55 -13.70
CA GLU A 81 3.88 8.25 -13.56
C GLU A 81 5.00 7.37 -14.16
N PRO A 82 5.92 7.85 -15.01
CA PRO A 82 7.02 7.04 -15.55
C PRO A 82 8.16 6.81 -14.53
#